data_AF-A0A5D4SYU2-F1
#
_entry.id   AF-A0A5D4SYU2-F1
#
_cell.length_a   1.000
_cell.length_b   1.000
_cell.length_c   1.000
_cell.angle_alpha   90.00
_cell.angle_beta   90.00
_cell.angle_gamma   90.00
#
_symmetry.space_group_name_H-M   'P 1'
#
loop_
_entity.id
_entity.type
_entity.pdbx_description
1 polymer ?
#
loop_
_entity_poly.entity_id
_entity_poly.type
_entity_poly.pdbx_seq_one_letter_code
_entity_poly.pdbx_strand_id
1 'polypeptide(L)'
;MYEGKIIKYFREKYQLTQEQLGKGICSDTHISKIERSQTEYAPDIIKLLSNRLGINMSEKIQKLDQLKSRISDWHNVIVMELKEEIDTIHCELKQEELVHISEYCYIYKLLYARYLLSKNKPEAANLFIKEIQKKEKQLTGYERNLLKHVLGIYYLSINDYHNAINTLKTIRNDIYNNPEFYYHLAIAYHSVRLPVLAYFYAQKSRQFFEEKKFFLRVIDAEIIMIVQAQDNVYNLDVINRFKSLIHSSELCGSLERKAKVTHNLAYEYYRLGDMEQARNYYKESMILKEKESSSYLLSLEGYIRSCYEGGLLSRPILLDLVTEGVTIANQKKLKLYIHLFKLLSYLIKSNEQRYYQYLQEKALPMFEKYGFIYLVRRSKRELFEYYRSTERYDIALDMADYFVKSNIK
;
A
#
# COMPACT_ATOMS: atom_id res chain seq x y z
N MET A 1 -27.64 -22.03 10.21
CA MET A 1 -28.67 -22.31 9.19
C MET A 1 -28.78 -21.12 8.26
N TYR A 2 -28.36 -21.28 7.02
CA TYR A 2 -28.32 -20.24 5.99
C TYR A 2 -29.69 -20.03 5.32
N GLU A 3 -30.57 -21.01 5.41
CA GLU A 3 -31.82 -21.12 4.67
C GLU A 3 -32.76 -19.95 4.97
N GLY A 4 -32.88 -19.55 6.23
CA GLY A 4 -33.67 -18.38 6.61
C GLY A 4 -33.20 -17.07 5.97
N LYS A 5 -31.87 -16.84 5.93
CA LYS A 5 -31.30 -15.65 5.30
C LYS A 5 -31.48 -15.66 3.79
N ILE A 6 -31.32 -16.83 3.15
CA ILE A 6 -31.55 -17.03 1.71
C ILE A 6 -33.02 -16.74 1.38
N ILE A 7 -33.95 -17.33 2.14
CA ILE A 7 -35.40 -17.13 1.97
C ILE A 7 -35.74 -15.64 2.07
N LYS A 8 -35.26 -14.96 3.11
CA LYS A 8 -35.49 -13.53 3.31
C LYS A 8 -35.05 -12.71 2.11
N TYR A 9 -33.84 -12.96 1.61
CA TYR A 9 -33.30 -12.22 0.47
C TYR A 9 -34.14 -12.39 -0.79
N PHE A 10 -34.44 -13.63 -1.18
CA PHE A 10 -35.22 -13.88 -2.39
C PHE A 10 -36.65 -13.37 -2.24
N ARG A 11 -37.24 -13.45 -1.04
CA ARG A 11 -38.54 -12.84 -0.74
C ARG A 11 -38.52 -11.34 -1.01
N GLU A 12 -37.52 -10.62 -0.48
CA GLU A 12 -37.37 -9.17 -0.65
C GLU A 12 -37.08 -8.81 -2.12
N LYS A 13 -36.24 -9.60 -2.80
CA LYS A 13 -35.93 -9.45 -4.23
C LYS A 13 -37.18 -9.55 -5.11
N TYR A 14 -38.07 -10.48 -4.78
CA TYR A 14 -39.35 -10.66 -5.48
C TYR A 14 -40.50 -9.82 -4.90
N GLN A 15 -40.20 -8.92 -3.96
CA GLN A 15 -41.15 -8.00 -3.33
C GLN A 15 -42.37 -8.71 -2.69
N LEU A 16 -42.16 -9.93 -2.18
CA LEU A 16 -43.18 -10.68 -1.47
C LEU A 16 -43.25 -10.28 0.00
N THR A 17 -44.46 -10.17 0.55
CA THR A 17 -44.66 -10.09 2.00
C THR A 17 -44.46 -11.45 2.65
N GLN A 18 -44.19 -11.47 3.96
CA GLN A 18 -44.08 -12.73 4.73
C GLN A 18 -45.40 -13.52 4.70
N GLU A 19 -46.53 -12.82 4.71
CA GLU A 19 -47.86 -13.41 4.55
C GLU A 19 -48.02 -14.09 3.17
N GLN A 20 -47.67 -13.39 2.08
CA GLN A 20 -47.73 -13.95 0.72
C GLN A 20 -46.82 -15.17 0.56
N LEU A 21 -45.61 -15.10 1.11
CA LEU A 21 -44.68 -16.22 1.09
C LEU A 21 -45.20 -17.39 1.94
N GLY A 22 -45.79 -17.13 3.10
CA GLY A 22 -46.28 -18.14 4.05
C GLY A 22 -47.64 -18.76 3.69
N LYS A 23 -48.47 -18.11 2.86
CA LYS A 23 -49.86 -18.52 2.58
C LYS A 23 -50.02 -20.00 2.22
N GLY A 24 -50.72 -20.79 3.05
CA GLY A 24 -50.90 -22.23 2.82
C GLY A 24 -49.66 -23.09 3.14
N ILE A 25 -48.65 -22.53 3.81
CA ILE A 25 -47.44 -23.23 4.29
C ILE A 25 -47.30 -23.03 5.80
N CYS A 26 -47.21 -21.77 6.27
CA CYS A 26 -47.13 -21.40 7.69
C CYS A 26 -47.52 -19.93 7.91
N SER A 27 -47.60 -19.48 9.17
CA SER A 27 -47.91 -18.07 9.48
C SER A 27 -46.76 -17.13 9.10
N ASP A 28 -47.09 -15.87 8.81
CA ASP A 28 -46.15 -14.77 8.63
C ASP A 28 -45.17 -14.63 9.81
N THR A 29 -45.67 -14.81 11.03
CA THR A 29 -44.87 -14.83 12.27
C THR A 29 -43.88 -15.99 12.29
N HIS A 30 -44.23 -17.16 11.75
CA HIS A 30 -43.32 -18.29 11.63
C HIS A 30 -42.25 -18.03 10.56
N ILE A 31 -42.61 -17.48 9.40
CA ILE A 31 -41.65 -17.02 8.37
C ILE A 31 -40.65 -16.03 8.98
N SER A 32 -41.13 -15.03 9.71
CA SER A 32 -40.29 -14.03 10.37
C SER A 32 -39.28 -14.65 11.33
N LYS A 33 -39.65 -15.72 12.04
CA LYS A 33 -38.72 -16.46 12.92
C LYS A 33 -37.72 -17.30 12.12
N ILE A 34 -38.16 -17.94 11.03
CA ILE A 34 -37.27 -18.68 10.12
C ILE A 34 -36.22 -17.74 9.54
N GLU A 35 -36.64 -16.60 8.98
CA GLU A 35 -35.77 -15.60 8.35
C GLU A 35 -34.71 -15.02 9.30
N ARG A 36 -35.00 -14.98 10.61
CA ARG A 36 -34.09 -14.51 11.66
C ARG A 36 -33.29 -15.64 12.32
N SER A 37 -33.44 -16.88 11.86
CA SER A 37 -32.84 -18.06 12.47
C SER A 37 -33.20 -18.22 13.97
N GLN A 38 -34.45 -17.91 14.34
CA GLN A 38 -34.96 -17.91 15.72
C GLN A 38 -35.89 -19.09 16.03
N THR A 39 -36.13 -19.98 15.08
CA THR A 39 -36.94 -21.18 15.26
C THR A 39 -36.35 -22.32 14.46
N GLU A 40 -36.50 -23.54 14.97
CA GLU A 40 -36.37 -24.74 14.16
C GLU A 40 -37.59 -24.87 13.24
N TYR A 41 -37.38 -25.56 12.12
CA TYR A 41 -38.38 -25.77 11.08
C TYR A 41 -38.19 -27.15 10.47
N ALA A 42 -39.30 -27.75 10.02
CA ALA A 42 -39.24 -29.01 9.29
C ALA A 42 -38.63 -28.80 7.89
N PRO A 43 -37.84 -29.75 7.36
CA PRO A 43 -37.27 -29.67 6.01
C PRO A 43 -38.32 -29.42 4.93
N ASP A 44 -39.53 -29.95 5.09
CA ASP A 44 -40.65 -29.77 4.16
C ASP A 44 -41.10 -28.31 4.06
N ILE A 45 -41.06 -27.55 5.16
CA ILE A 45 -41.40 -26.11 5.14
C ILE A 45 -40.40 -25.38 4.23
N ILE A 46 -39.10 -25.63 4.38
CA ILE A 46 -38.07 -25.00 3.54
C ILE A 46 -38.26 -25.39 2.08
N LYS A 47 -38.59 -26.66 1.78
CA LYS A 47 -38.87 -27.11 0.41
C LYS A 47 -40.05 -26.36 -0.20
N LEU A 48 -41.16 -26.21 0.53
CA LEU A 48 -42.34 -25.48 0.07
C LEU A 48 -42.05 -23.99 -0.17
N LEU A 49 -41.33 -23.34 0.74
CA LEU A 49 -40.93 -21.93 0.59
C LEU A 49 -39.97 -21.72 -0.57
N SER A 50 -39.00 -22.63 -0.76
CA SER A 50 -38.04 -22.58 -1.85
C SER A 50 -38.71 -22.75 -3.20
N ASN A 51 -39.65 -23.70 -3.32
CA ASN A 51 -40.46 -23.90 -4.52
C ASN A 51 -41.27 -22.65 -4.87
N ARG A 52 -41.88 -21.99 -3.87
CA ARG A 52 -42.62 -20.74 -4.08
C ARG A 52 -41.74 -19.59 -4.55
N LEU A 53 -40.51 -19.53 -4.04
CA LEU A 53 -39.51 -18.55 -4.45
C LEU A 53 -38.83 -18.92 -5.79
N GLY A 54 -39.09 -20.10 -6.35
CA GLY A 54 -38.43 -20.57 -7.56
C GLY A 54 -36.93 -20.79 -7.40
N ILE A 55 -36.47 -21.11 -6.18
CA ILE A 55 -35.05 -21.31 -5.87
C ILE A 55 -34.75 -22.76 -5.50
N ASN A 56 -33.55 -23.21 -5.85
CA ASN A 56 -33.00 -24.46 -5.34
C ASN A 56 -32.17 -24.16 -4.07
N MET A 57 -32.71 -24.51 -2.90
CA MET A 57 -32.05 -24.22 -1.62
C MET A 57 -30.68 -24.89 -1.50
N SER A 58 -30.57 -26.15 -1.90
CA SER A 58 -29.30 -26.90 -1.83
C SER A 58 -28.22 -26.25 -2.69
N GLU A 59 -28.57 -25.80 -3.90
CA GLU A 59 -27.64 -25.05 -4.77
C GLU A 59 -27.21 -23.73 -4.12
N LYS A 60 -28.13 -23.00 -3.49
CA LYS A 60 -27.81 -21.72 -2.83
C LYS A 60 -26.92 -21.90 -1.60
N ILE A 61 -27.12 -22.96 -0.81
CA ILE A 61 -26.23 -23.29 0.32
C ILE A 61 -24.84 -23.64 -0.22
N GLN A 62 -24.75 -24.50 -1.24
CA GLN A 62 -23.47 -24.86 -1.86
C GLN A 62 -22.73 -23.62 -2.38
N LYS A 63 -23.43 -22.67 -3.01
CA LYS A 63 -22.86 -21.40 -3.45
C LYS A 63 -22.36 -20.55 -2.28
N LEU A 64 -23.04 -20.52 -1.15
CA LEU A 64 -22.54 -19.81 0.05
C LEU A 64 -21.26 -20.44 0.61
N ASP A 65 -21.16 -21.77 0.61
CA ASP A 65 -19.94 -22.45 1.05
C ASP A 65 -18.77 -22.17 0.10
N GLN A 66 -19.02 -22.18 -1.21
CA GLN A 66 -18.03 -21.78 -2.23
C GLN A 66 -17.63 -20.31 -2.09
N LEU A 67 -18.59 -19.42 -1.80
CA LEU A 67 -18.34 -18.00 -1.60
C LEU A 67 -17.38 -17.75 -0.44
N LYS A 68 -17.50 -18.48 0.67
CA LYS A 68 -16.56 -18.39 1.79
C LYS A 68 -15.12 -18.68 1.34
N SER A 69 -14.93 -19.78 0.61
CA SER A 69 -13.61 -20.12 0.06
C SER A 69 -13.13 -19.02 -0.86
N ARG A 70 -13.99 -18.52 -1.75
CA ARG A 70 -13.60 -17.52 -2.74
C ARG A 70 -13.24 -16.16 -2.15
N ILE A 71 -13.94 -15.73 -1.10
CA ILE A 71 -13.58 -14.52 -0.34
C ILE A 71 -12.23 -14.70 0.36
N SER A 72 -11.96 -15.89 0.90
CA SER A 72 -10.65 -16.21 1.48
C SER A 72 -9.54 -16.18 0.43
N ASP A 73 -9.77 -16.76 -0.75
CA ASP A 73 -8.84 -16.71 -1.88
C ASP A 73 -8.59 -15.26 -2.31
N TRP A 74 -9.65 -14.45 -2.39
CA TRP A 74 -9.54 -13.04 -2.72
C TRP A 74 -8.65 -12.28 -1.72
N HIS A 75 -8.84 -12.56 -0.43
CA HIS A 75 -8.01 -11.97 0.61
C HIS A 75 -6.53 -12.36 0.41
N ASN A 76 -6.24 -13.63 0.16
CA ASN A 76 -4.88 -14.11 -0.05
C ASN A 76 -4.23 -13.45 -1.27
N VAL A 77 -4.89 -13.39 -2.42
CA VAL A 77 -4.32 -12.76 -3.62
C VAL A 77 -4.14 -11.25 -3.44
N ILE A 78 -5.01 -10.59 -2.64
CA ILE A 78 -4.82 -9.20 -2.21
C ILE A 78 -3.54 -9.05 -1.37
N VAL A 79 -3.32 -9.93 -0.40
CA VAL A 79 -2.09 -9.92 0.43
C VAL A 79 -0.85 -10.16 -0.42
N MET A 80 -0.93 -11.09 -1.38
CA MET A 80 0.16 -11.42 -2.29
C MET A 80 0.42 -10.36 -3.37
N GLU A 81 -0.49 -9.40 -3.54
CA GLU A 81 -0.48 -8.37 -4.58
C GLU A 81 -0.47 -8.93 -6.02
N LEU A 82 -1.19 -10.03 -6.26
CA LEU A 82 -1.35 -10.61 -7.60
C LEU A 82 -2.43 -9.84 -8.39
N LYS A 83 -2.03 -8.74 -9.03
CA LYS A 83 -2.94 -7.75 -9.63
C LYS A 83 -4.02 -8.35 -10.54
N GLU A 84 -3.64 -9.25 -11.45
CA GLU A 84 -4.57 -9.87 -12.40
C GLU A 84 -5.59 -10.80 -11.71
N GLU A 85 -5.13 -11.59 -10.74
CA GLU A 85 -5.99 -12.47 -9.95
C GLU A 85 -6.94 -11.67 -9.05
N ILE A 86 -6.45 -10.60 -8.42
CA ILE A 86 -7.27 -9.68 -7.62
C ILE A 86 -8.45 -9.15 -8.44
N ASP A 87 -8.21 -8.70 -9.68
CA ASP A 87 -9.25 -8.19 -10.58
C ASP A 87 -10.21 -9.30 -11.04
N THR A 88 -9.68 -10.49 -11.34
CA THR A 88 -10.47 -11.66 -11.76
C THR A 88 -11.47 -12.07 -10.68
N ILE A 89 -10.99 -12.27 -9.45
CA ILE A 89 -11.86 -12.64 -8.32
C ILE A 89 -12.83 -11.50 -7.97
N HIS A 90 -12.42 -10.24 -8.10
CA HIS A 90 -13.33 -9.12 -7.91
C HIS A 90 -14.52 -9.17 -8.88
N CYS A 91 -14.26 -9.42 -10.18
CA CYS A 91 -15.29 -9.53 -11.21
C CYS A 91 -16.27 -10.67 -10.93
N GLU A 92 -15.78 -11.83 -10.50
CA GLU A 92 -16.60 -12.97 -10.08
C GLU A 92 -17.48 -12.62 -8.88
N LEU A 93 -16.89 -12.13 -7.79
CA LEU A 93 -17.60 -11.83 -6.55
C LEU A 93 -18.62 -10.69 -6.71
N LYS A 94 -18.37 -9.74 -7.62
CA LYS A 94 -19.30 -8.65 -7.93
C LYS A 94 -20.60 -9.15 -8.58
N GLN A 95 -20.56 -10.29 -9.27
CA GLN A 95 -21.74 -10.90 -9.91
C GLN A 95 -22.53 -11.81 -8.96
N GLU A 96 -21.95 -12.21 -7.83
CA GLU A 96 -22.58 -13.11 -6.88
C GLU A 96 -23.48 -12.36 -5.89
N GLU A 97 -24.78 -12.40 -6.16
CA GLU A 97 -25.80 -11.72 -5.35
C GLU A 97 -25.83 -12.16 -3.87
N LEU A 98 -25.44 -13.40 -3.56
CA LEU A 98 -25.42 -13.91 -2.19
C LEU A 98 -24.38 -13.21 -1.30
N VAL A 99 -23.39 -12.52 -1.89
CA VAL A 99 -22.33 -11.83 -1.14
C VAL A 99 -22.86 -10.76 -0.21
N HIS A 100 -23.93 -10.07 -0.60
CA HIS A 100 -24.49 -8.95 0.14
C HIS A 100 -25.37 -9.34 1.33
N ILE A 101 -25.85 -10.59 1.36
CA ILE A 101 -26.77 -11.10 2.38
C ILE A 101 -26.16 -12.16 3.29
N SER A 102 -25.03 -12.72 2.87
CA SER A 102 -24.29 -13.69 3.66
C SER A 102 -23.70 -13.01 4.90
N GLU A 103 -23.31 -13.84 5.86
CA GLU A 103 -22.50 -13.36 6.99
C GLU A 103 -21.13 -12.81 6.58
N TYR A 104 -20.73 -12.98 5.32
CA TYR A 104 -19.48 -12.48 4.76
C TYR A 104 -19.58 -11.07 4.17
N CYS A 105 -20.75 -10.42 4.22
CA CYS A 105 -20.97 -9.10 3.62
C CYS A 105 -19.97 -8.04 4.13
N TYR A 106 -19.70 -8.00 5.44
CA TYR A 106 -18.73 -7.05 6.00
C TYR A 106 -17.30 -7.36 5.58
N ILE A 107 -16.90 -8.63 5.59
CA ILE A 107 -15.59 -9.06 5.11
C ILE A 107 -15.42 -8.67 3.64
N TYR A 108 -16.40 -8.97 2.79
CA TYR A 108 -16.37 -8.59 1.38
C TYR A 108 -16.21 -7.07 1.19
N LYS A 109 -17.00 -6.26 1.89
CA LYS A 109 -16.89 -4.79 1.79
C LYS A 109 -15.55 -4.27 2.28
N LEU A 110 -14.97 -4.86 3.33
CA LEU A 110 -13.63 -4.53 3.80
C LEU A 110 -12.55 -4.91 2.79
N LEU A 111 -12.64 -6.08 2.17
CA LEU A 111 -11.74 -6.49 1.08
C LEU A 111 -11.93 -5.63 -0.17
N TYR A 112 -13.15 -5.18 -0.46
CA TYR A 112 -13.40 -4.23 -1.53
C TYR A 112 -12.79 -2.86 -1.25
N ALA A 113 -12.80 -2.38 -0.01
CA ALA A 113 -12.04 -1.20 0.38
C ALA A 113 -10.53 -1.41 0.16
N ARG A 114 -9.99 -2.59 0.50
CA ARG A 114 -8.58 -2.94 0.19
C ARG A 114 -8.29 -2.95 -1.32
N TYR A 115 -9.20 -3.48 -2.12
CA TYR A 115 -9.13 -3.46 -3.58
C TYR A 115 -9.07 -2.02 -4.12
N LEU A 116 -9.94 -1.13 -3.62
CA LEU A 116 -9.91 0.29 -4.01
C LEU A 116 -8.61 0.97 -3.60
N LEU A 117 -8.06 0.64 -2.43
CA LEU A 117 -6.76 1.13 -1.97
C LEU A 117 -5.62 0.66 -2.88
N SER A 118 -5.62 -0.60 -3.33
CA SER A 118 -4.60 -1.10 -4.26
C SER A 118 -4.68 -0.46 -5.66
N LYS A 119 -5.86 0.06 -6.03
CA LYS A 119 -6.06 0.87 -7.24
C LYS A 119 -5.83 2.37 -7.03
N ASN A 120 -5.24 2.77 -5.89
CA ASN A 120 -4.96 4.16 -5.52
C ASN A 120 -6.21 5.06 -5.50
N LYS A 121 -7.34 4.54 -4.97
CA LYS A 121 -8.63 5.25 -4.81
C LYS A 121 -9.03 5.39 -3.34
N PRO A 122 -8.25 6.13 -2.51
CA PRO A 122 -8.47 6.19 -1.07
C PRO A 122 -9.81 6.84 -0.69
N GLU A 123 -10.30 7.84 -1.44
CA GLU A 123 -11.57 8.50 -1.18
C GLU A 123 -12.75 7.54 -1.33
N ALA A 124 -12.74 6.73 -2.39
CA ALA A 124 -13.76 5.72 -2.62
C ALA A 124 -13.72 4.63 -1.54
N ALA A 125 -12.52 4.17 -1.16
CA ALA A 125 -12.36 3.18 -0.08
C ALA A 125 -12.93 3.70 1.24
N ASN A 126 -12.71 4.98 1.57
CA ASN A 126 -13.17 5.60 2.81
C ASN A 126 -14.70 5.60 2.95
N LEU A 127 -15.45 5.65 1.85
CA LEU A 127 -16.92 5.56 1.89
C LEU A 127 -17.38 4.22 2.48
N PHE A 128 -16.79 3.12 2.02
CA PHE A 128 -17.09 1.78 2.53
C PHE A 128 -16.59 1.58 3.97
N ILE A 129 -15.39 2.08 4.27
CA ILE A 129 -14.83 2.04 5.64
C ILE A 129 -15.76 2.74 6.63
N LYS A 130 -16.20 3.96 6.32
CA LYS A 130 -17.13 4.73 7.17
C LYS A 130 -18.49 4.07 7.31
N GLU A 131 -19.01 3.43 6.24
CA GLU A 131 -20.26 2.68 6.32
C GLU A 131 -20.16 1.56 7.36
N ILE A 132 -19.05 0.82 7.36
CA ILE A 132 -18.83 -0.33 8.24
C ILE A 132 -18.52 0.13 9.67
N GLN A 133 -17.78 1.23 9.87
CA GLN A 133 -17.53 1.81 11.19
C GLN A 133 -18.83 2.14 11.94
N LYS A 134 -19.87 2.65 11.25
CA LYS A 134 -21.19 2.90 11.86
C LYS A 134 -21.86 1.63 12.42
N LYS A 135 -21.46 0.46 11.93
CA LYS A 135 -21.98 -0.86 12.30
C LYS A 135 -20.99 -1.68 13.13
N GLU A 136 -19.93 -1.06 13.69
CA GLU A 136 -18.84 -1.77 14.37
C GLU A 136 -19.31 -2.71 15.50
N LYS A 137 -20.40 -2.37 16.20
CA LYS A 137 -21.02 -3.19 17.25
C LYS A 137 -21.57 -4.53 16.73
N GLN A 138 -21.87 -4.62 15.43
CA GLN A 138 -22.39 -5.82 14.77
C GLN A 138 -21.27 -6.73 14.24
N LEU A 139 -20.03 -6.23 14.22
CA LEU A 139 -18.89 -6.96 13.70
C LEU A 139 -18.41 -8.03 14.69
N THR A 140 -18.08 -9.19 14.15
CA THR A 140 -17.34 -10.24 14.84
C THR A 140 -15.95 -9.74 15.25
N GLY A 141 -15.29 -10.49 16.15
CA GLY A 141 -13.92 -10.17 16.57
C GLY A 141 -12.94 -10.12 15.39
N TYR A 142 -13.08 -11.04 14.43
CA TYR A 142 -12.27 -11.06 13.21
C TYR A 142 -12.53 -9.80 12.35
N GLU A 143 -13.79 -9.49 12.05
CA GLU A 143 -14.17 -8.36 11.21
C GLU A 143 -13.76 -7.01 11.82
N ARG A 144 -13.84 -6.87 13.15
CA ARG A 144 -13.39 -5.64 13.82
C ARG A 144 -11.89 -5.43 13.69
N ASN A 145 -11.10 -6.51 13.77
CA ASN A 145 -9.65 -6.43 13.55
C ASN A 145 -9.30 -6.24 12.05
N LEU A 146 -10.07 -6.84 11.13
CA LEU A 146 -9.95 -6.56 9.71
C LEU A 146 -10.25 -5.08 9.42
N LEU A 147 -11.30 -4.50 10.01
CA LEU A 147 -11.62 -3.08 9.87
C LEU A 147 -10.46 -2.19 10.34
N LYS A 148 -9.87 -2.48 11.50
CA LYS A 148 -8.66 -1.77 11.97
C LYS A 148 -7.49 -1.90 11.01
N HIS A 149 -7.29 -3.08 10.45
CA HIS A 149 -6.24 -3.30 9.46
C HIS A 149 -6.48 -2.46 8.19
N VAL A 150 -7.70 -2.48 7.65
CA VAL A 150 -8.08 -1.66 6.48
C VAL A 150 -7.96 -0.17 6.77
N LEU A 151 -8.36 0.28 7.96
CA LEU A 151 -8.15 1.67 8.41
C LEU A 151 -6.67 2.06 8.44
N GLY A 152 -5.81 1.17 8.95
CA GLY A 152 -4.36 1.38 8.94
C GLY A 152 -3.82 1.54 7.52
N ILE A 153 -4.25 0.70 6.58
CA ILE A 153 -3.86 0.80 5.16
C ILE A 153 -4.40 2.10 4.53
N TYR A 154 -5.62 2.50 4.87
CA TYR A 154 -6.18 3.79 4.43
C TYR A 154 -5.36 4.98 4.95
N TYR A 155 -4.99 4.98 6.23
CA TYR A 155 -4.16 6.05 6.78
C TYR A 155 -2.76 6.09 6.12
N LEU A 156 -2.17 4.94 5.82
CA LEU A 156 -0.94 4.86 5.04
C LEU A 156 -1.08 5.49 3.64
N SER A 157 -2.19 5.23 2.94
CA SER A 157 -2.39 5.74 1.57
C SER A 157 -2.57 7.25 1.49
N ILE A 158 -3.00 7.89 2.58
CA ILE A 158 -3.10 9.35 2.71
C ILE A 158 -1.92 9.97 3.49
N ASN A 159 -0.87 9.18 3.77
CA ASN A 159 0.33 9.58 4.52
C ASN A 159 0.09 10.02 5.97
N ASP A 160 -1.00 9.57 6.59
CA ASP A 160 -1.29 9.78 8.02
C ASP A 160 -0.67 8.66 8.85
N TYR A 161 0.67 8.66 8.93
CA TYR A 161 1.42 7.57 9.55
C TYR A 161 1.15 7.43 11.06
N HIS A 162 0.82 8.53 11.75
CA HIS A 162 0.50 8.50 13.17
C HIS A 162 -0.81 7.76 13.45
N ASN A 163 -1.87 8.08 12.71
CA ASN A 163 -3.13 7.36 12.85
C ASN A 163 -3.02 5.91 12.37
N ALA A 164 -2.21 5.64 11.34
CA ALA A 164 -1.88 4.27 10.94
C ALA A 164 -1.28 3.46 12.10
N ILE A 165 -0.21 3.97 12.75
CA ILE A 165 0.43 3.31 13.89
C ILE A 165 -0.55 3.12 15.05
N ASN A 166 -1.25 4.18 15.44
CA ASN A 166 -2.20 4.15 16.55
C ASN A 166 -3.30 3.10 16.32
N THR A 167 -3.77 2.95 15.08
CA THR A 167 -4.82 2.00 14.75
C THR A 167 -4.30 0.57 14.70
N LEU A 168 -3.22 0.34 13.94
CA LEU A 168 -2.65 -1.00 13.69
C LEU A 168 -2.15 -1.66 14.98
N LYS A 169 -1.62 -0.90 15.95
CA LYS A 169 -1.20 -1.42 17.25
C LYS A 169 -2.34 -2.04 18.08
N THR A 170 -3.58 -1.63 17.84
CA THR A 170 -4.73 -2.14 18.60
C THR A 170 -5.29 -3.46 18.03
N ILE A 171 -4.68 -3.99 16.97
CA ILE A 171 -5.08 -5.27 16.38
C ILE A 171 -4.68 -6.40 17.32
N ARG A 172 -5.66 -7.23 17.65
CA ARG A 172 -5.48 -8.44 18.45
C ARG A 172 -5.23 -9.64 17.55
N ASN A 173 -3.97 -10.03 17.41
CA ASN A 173 -3.58 -11.11 16.50
C ASN A 173 -4.13 -12.48 16.91
N ASP A 174 -4.33 -12.73 18.20
CA ASP A 174 -4.96 -13.93 18.76
C ASP A 174 -6.40 -14.14 18.27
N ILE A 175 -7.09 -13.06 17.88
CA ILE A 175 -8.41 -13.12 17.23
C ILE A 175 -8.27 -13.04 15.72
N TYR A 176 -7.43 -12.12 15.22
CA TYR A 176 -7.40 -11.78 13.80
C TYR A 176 -6.75 -12.87 12.95
N ASN A 177 -5.71 -13.53 13.46
CA ASN A 177 -4.98 -14.61 12.80
C ASN A 177 -4.50 -14.29 11.37
N ASN A 178 -4.29 -13.00 11.07
CA ASN A 178 -3.65 -12.53 9.85
C ASN A 178 -2.59 -11.46 10.20
N PRO A 179 -1.36 -11.87 10.52
CA PRO A 179 -0.29 -10.96 10.93
C PRO A 179 0.34 -10.13 9.78
N GLU A 180 -0.29 -10.08 8.60
CA GLU A 180 0.05 -9.11 7.55
C GLU A 180 0.09 -7.67 8.06
N PHE A 181 -0.74 -7.32 9.05
CA PHE A 181 -0.77 -5.95 9.61
C PHE A 181 0.58 -5.50 10.19
N TYR A 182 1.47 -6.43 10.57
CA TYR A 182 2.84 -6.08 10.96
C TYR A 182 3.64 -5.48 9.81
N TYR A 183 3.39 -5.89 8.56
CA TYR A 183 4.03 -5.29 7.39
C TYR A 183 3.63 -3.81 7.24
N HIS A 184 2.34 -3.52 7.35
CA HIS A 184 1.82 -2.15 7.30
C HIS A 184 2.31 -1.31 8.49
N LEU A 185 2.46 -1.92 9.66
CA LEU A 185 3.04 -1.26 10.83
C LEU A 185 4.53 -0.95 10.61
N ALA A 186 5.28 -1.86 9.97
CA ALA A 186 6.67 -1.63 9.59
C ALA A 186 6.82 -0.46 8.60
N ILE A 187 5.95 -0.36 7.60
CA ILE A 187 5.89 0.79 6.69
C ILE A 187 5.64 2.07 7.47
N ALA A 188 4.63 2.09 8.35
CA ALA A 188 4.29 3.28 9.11
C ALA A 188 5.47 3.75 9.98
N TYR A 189 6.17 2.82 10.65
CA TYR A 189 7.36 3.12 11.43
C TYR A 189 8.55 3.57 10.62
N HIS A 190 8.74 3.00 9.43
CA HIS A 190 9.76 3.46 8.49
C HIS A 190 9.49 4.92 8.11
N SER A 191 8.25 5.26 7.78
CA SER A 191 7.84 6.62 7.41
C SER A 191 8.04 7.65 8.53
N VAL A 192 7.85 7.27 9.80
CA VAL A 192 8.14 8.14 10.96
C VAL A 192 9.56 8.00 11.51
N ARG A 193 10.45 7.28 10.82
CA ARG A 193 11.87 7.12 11.14
C ARG A 193 12.17 6.49 12.50
N LEU A 194 11.44 5.44 12.82
CA LEU A 194 11.73 4.58 13.96
C LEU A 194 12.32 3.25 13.44
N PRO A 195 13.61 3.23 13.01
CA PRO A 195 14.19 2.12 12.25
C PRO A 195 14.19 0.79 13.01
N VAL A 196 14.41 0.82 14.33
CA VAL A 196 14.38 -0.38 15.19
C VAL A 196 12.99 -1.03 15.16
N LEU A 197 11.93 -0.22 15.29
CA LEU A 197 10.55 -0.72 15.25
C LEU A 197 10.15 -1.15 13.83
N ALA A 198 10.55 -0.40 12.81
CA ALA A 198 10.33 -0.78 11.43
C ALA A 198 10.97 -2.13 11.09
N TYR A 199 12.24 -2.34 11.50
CA TYR A 199 12.93 -3.62 11.33
C TYR A 199 12.21 -4.75 12.08
N PHE A 200 11.88 -4.54 13.35
CA PHE A 200 11.21 -5.55 14.19
C PHE A 200 9.88 -6.02 13.59
N TYR A 201 9.03 -5.09 13.16
CA TYR A 201 7.74 -5.44 12.58
C TYR A 201 7.87 -5.99 11.15
N ALA A 202 8.86 -5.55 10.37
CA ALA A 202 9.16 -6.14 9.07
C ALA A 202 9.57 -7.61 9.24
N GLN A 203 10.44 -7.93 10.20
CA GLN A 203 10.84 -9.29 10.52
C GLN A 203 9.65 -10.18 10.91
N LYS A 204 8.73 -9.69 11.75
CA LYS A 204 7.49 -10.42 12.10
C LYS A 204 6.63 -10.72 10.87
N SER A 205 6.45 -9.74 10.00
CA SER A 205 5.67 -9.94 8.77
C SER A 205 6.35 -10.91 7.80
N ARG A 206 7.68 -10.87 7.72
CA ARG A 206 8.49 -11.78 6.89
C ARG A 206 8.29 -13.24 7.30
N GLN A 207 8.34 -13.54 8.59
CA GLN A 207 8.09 -14.90 9.11
C GLN A 207 6.73 -15.43 8.67
N PHE A 208 5.68 -14.62 8.81
CA PHE A 208 4.35 -14.97 8.34
C PHE A 208 4.30 -15.21 6.82
N PHE A 209 4.93 -14.34 6.03
CA PHE A 209 4.96 -14.50 4.58
C PHE A 209 5.74 -15.74 4.15
N GLU A 210 6.81 -16.10 4.84
CA GLU A 210 7.55 -17.35 4.63
C GLU A 210 6.68 -18.58 4.93
N GLU A 211 6.01 -18.60 6.08
CA GLU A 211 5.09 -19.69 6.46
C GLU A 211 3.96 -19.87 5.45
N LYS A 212 3.42 -18.77 4.93
CA LYS A 212 2.37 -18.77 3.90
C LYS A 212 2.88 -18.94 2.47
N LYS A 213 4.20 -18.98 2.26
CA LYS A 213 4.84 -19.04 0.93
C LYS A 213 4.46 -17.85 0.03
N PHE A 214 4.22 -16.68 0.63
CA PHE A 214 3.97 -15.42 -0.08
C PHE A 214 5.32 -14.78 -0.46
N PHE A 215 6.09 -15.42 -1.34
CA PHE A 215 7.48 -15.07 -1.64
C PHE A 215 7.69 -13.62 -2.07
N LEU A 216 6.76 -13.08 -2.87
CA LEU A 216 6.77 -11.66 -3.27
C LEU A 216 6.72 -10.71 -2.06
N ARG A 217 5.98 -11.09 -1.02
CA ARG A 217 5.85 -10.32 0.23
C ARG A 217 7.02 -10.53 1.18
N VAL A 218 7.68 -11.69 1.12
CA VAL A 218 8.98 -11.89 1.79
C VAL A 218 10.00 -10.88 1.26
N ILE A 219 10.11 -10.74 -0.07
CA ILE A 219 10.98 -9.74 -0.70
C ILE A 219 10.63 -8.32 -0.20
N ASP A 220 9.34 -7.97 -0.18
CA ASP A 220 8.91 -6.64 0.27
C ASP A 220 9.28 -6.35 1.73
N ALA A 221 9.13 -7.32 2.62
CA ALA A 221 9.50 -7.19 4.03
C ALA A 221 11.03 -7.08 4.20
N GLU A 222 11.80 -7.87 3.45
CA GLU A 222 13.26 -7.82 3.48
C GLU A 222 13.82 -6.51 2.97
N ILE A 223 13.21 -5.89 1.95
CA ILE A 223 13.57 -4.53 1.51
C ILE A 223 13.49 -3.55 2.68
N ILE A 224 12.40 -3.57 3.47
CA ILE A 224 12.25 -2.67 4.63
C ILE A 224 13.37 -2.94 5.64
N MET A 225 13.65 -4.21 5.94
CA MET A 225 14.72 -4.60 6.87
C MET A 225 16.09 -4.11 6.43
N ILE A 226 16.45 -4.30 5.14
CA ILE A 226 17.75 -3.87 4.61
C ILE A 226 17.87 -2.35 4.68
N VAL A 227 16.82 -1.61 4.32
CA VAL A 227 16.82 -0.13 4.37
C VAL A 227 16.98 0.40 5.79
N GLN A 228 16.53 -0.33 6.81
CA GLN A 228 16.72 0.08 8.21
C GLN A 228 18.12 -0.24 8.75
N ALA A 229 18.80 -1.24 8.17
CA ALA A 229 20.14 -1.69 8.58
C ALA A 229 21.27 -0.86 7.93
N GLN A 230 20.93 0.29 7.35
CA GLN A 230 21.89 1.16 6.67
C GLN A 230 22.62 2.05 7.68
N ASP A 231 23.86 1.69 7.98
CA ASP A 231 24.80 2.60 8.65
C ASP A 231 25.59 3.43 7.62
N ASN A 232 26.29 4.47 8.09
CA ASN A 232 27.18 5.30 7.27
C ASN A 232 28.50 4.60 6.89
N VAL A 233 28.62 3.29 7.16
CA VAL A 233 29.82 2.50 6.88
C VAL A 233 29.54 1.56 5.72
N TYR A 234 30.52 1.39 4.83
CA TYR A 234 30.46 0.44 3.72
C TYR A 234 30.16 -0.97 4.26
N ASN A 235 29.00 -1.51 3.90
CA ASN A 235 28.54 -2.81 4.36
C ASN A 235 28.28 -3.72 3.16
N LEU A 236 29.25 -4.59 2.87
CA LEU A 236 29.16 -5.60 1.80
C LEU A 236 27.93 -6.50 1.97
N ASP A 237 27.50 -6.76 3.20
CA ASP A 237 26.34 -7.61 3.46
C ASP A 237 25.06 -6.96 2.95
N VAL A 238 24.91 -5.63 3.07
CA VAL A 238 23.77 -4.89 2.51
C VAL A 238 23.70 -5.03 0.99
N ILE A 239 24.84 -4.87 0.31
CA ILE A 239 24.95 -5.04 -1.15
C ILE A 239 24.59 -6.48 -1.55
N ASN A 240 25.15 -7.48 -0.87
CA ASN A 240 24.92 -8.88 -1.17
C ASN A 240 23.45 -9.28 -0.93
N ARG A 241 22.82 -8.76 0.13
CA ARG A 241 21.40 -8.97 0.39
C ARG A 241 20.51 -8.37 -0.70
N PHE A 242 20.80 -7.16 -1.16
CA PHE A 242 20.07 -6.59 -2.30
C PHE A 242 20.26 -7.40 -3.58
N LYS A 243 21.48 -7.85 -3.89
CA LYS A 243 21.73 -8.74 -5.05
C LYS A 243 20.96 -10.06 -4.95
N SER A 244 20.90 -10.65 -3.77
CA SER A 244 20.09 -11.85 -3.51
C SER A 244 18.60 -11.58 -3.76
N LEU A 245 18.06 -10.45 -3.29
CA LEU A 245 16.67 -10.07 -3.55
C LEU A 245 16.36 -9.77 -5.02
N ILE A 246 17.32 -9.25 -5.79
CA ILE A 246 17.19 -9.10 -7.25
C ILE A 246 16.99 -10.49 -7.88
N HIS A 247 17.86 -11.44 -7.53
CA HIS A 247 17.75 -12.81 -8.02
C HIS A 247 16.44 -13.49 -7.58
N SER A 248 16.02 -13.34 -6.32
CA SER A 248 14.72 -13.85 -5.85
C SER A 248 13.54 -13.23 -6.60
N SER A 249 13.62 -11.95 -6.95
CA SER A 249 12.59 -11.27 -7.75
C SER A 249 12.50 -11.83 -9.17
N GLU A 250 13.63 -12.18 -9.78
CA GLU A 250 13.70 -12.85 -11.09
C GLU A 250 13.09 -14.25 -11.03
N LEU A 251 13.45 -15.07 -10.04
CA LEU A 251 12.88 -16.40 -9.84
C LEU A 251 11.37 -16.37 -9.64
N CYS A 252 10.85 -15.31 -9.00
CA CYS A 252 9.42 -15.11 -8.82
C CYS A 252 8.73 -14.45 -10.04
N GLY A 253 9.45 -14.18 -11.14
CA GLY A 253 8.90 -13.54 -12.34
C GLY A 253 8.43 -12.09 -12.14
N SER A 254 8.85 -11.40 -11.07
CA SER A 254 8.34 -10.07 -10.71
C SER A 254 9.30 -8.96 -11.14
N LEU A 255 9.08 -8.44 -12.35
CA LEU A 255 9.84 -7.30 -12.88
C LEU A 255 9.68 -6.03 -12.01
N GLU A 256 8.49 -5.82 -11.43
CA GLU A 256 8.20 -4.68 -10.55
C GLU A 256 9.08 -4.69 -9.30
N ARG A 257 9.19 -5.86 -8.63
CA ARG A 257 10.03 -5.99 -7.43
C ARG A 257 11.50 -5.96 -7.79
N LYS A 258 11.91 -6.62 -8.89
CA LYS A 258 13.27 -6.52 -9.42
C LYS A 258 13.66 -5.05 -9.59
N ALA A 259 12.84 -4.27 -10.31
CA ALA A 259 13.11 -2.85 -10.55
C ALA A 259 13.24 -2.03 -9.27
N LYS A 260 12.41 -2.31 -8.24
CA LYS A 260 12.46 -1.64 -6.93
C LYS A 260 13.71 -1.99 -6.15
N VAL A 261 14.08 -3.27 -6.08
CA VAL A 261 15.31 -3.73 -5.40
C VAL A 261 16.55 -3.18 -6.11
N THR A 262 16.59 -3.24 -7.44
CA THR A 262 17.67 -2.67 -8.25
C THR A 262 17.83 -1.17 -8.04
N HIS A 263 16.72 -0.42 -7.91
CA HIS A 263 16.77 1.01 -7.56
C HIS A 263 17.43 1.24 -6.20
N ASN A 264 17.04 0.45 -5.19
CA ASN A 264 17.58 0.59 -3.85
C ASN A 264 19.07 0.23 -3.80
N LEU A 265 19.51 -0.80 -4.54
CA LEU A 265 20.92 -1.13 -4.70
C LEU A 265 21.70 0.01 -5.36
N ALA A 266 21.14 0.65 -6.39
CA ALA A 266 21.74 1.82 -7.02
C ALA A 266 21.93 2.97 -6.02
N TYR A 267 20.93 3.20 -5.17
CA TYR A 267 21.01 4.19 -4.11
C TYR A 267 22.08 3.86 -3.06
N GLU A 268 22.29 2.58 -2.73
CA GLU A 268 23.40 2.19 -1.85
C GLU A 268 24.76 2.53 -2.46
N TYR A 269 25.00 2.16 -3.72
CA TYR A 269 26.25 2.52 -4.41
C TYR A 269 26.43 4.04 -4.49
N TYR A 270 25.35 4.78 -4.76
CA TYR A 270 25.36 6.25 -4.76
C TYR A 270 25.78 6.81 -3.39
N ARG A 271 25.21 6.30 -2.29
CA ARG A 271 25.54 6.74 -0.93
C ARG A 271 27.00 6.43 -0.56
N LEU A 272 27.55 5.34 -1.11
CA LEU A 272 28.94 4.92 -0.91
C LEU A 272 29.93 5.65 -1.83
N GLY A 273 29.44 6.51 -2.74
CA GLY A 273 30.27 7.29 -3.67
C GLY A 273 30.68 6.56 -4.95
N ASP A 274 30.24 5.31 -5.15
CA ASP A 274 30.50 4.55 -6.38
C ASP A 274 29.48 4.94 -7.46
N MET A 275 29.77 6.05 -8.14
CA MET A 275 28.89 6.65 -9.13
C MET A 275 28.72 5.79 -10.38
N GLU A 276 29.71 4.96 -10.73
CA GLU A 276 29.62 4.07 -11.89
C GLU A 276 28.60 2.95 -11.66
N GLN A 277 28.70 2.25 -10.52
CA GLN A 277 27.73 1.21 -10.18
C GLN A 277 26.34 1.79 -9.95
N ALA A 278 26.25 2.94 -9.25
CA ALA A 278 24.99 3.64 -9.07
C ALA A 278 24.30 3.94 -10.41
N ARG A 279 25.03 4.53 -11.37
CA ARG A 279 24.54 4.79 -12.72
C ARG A 279 24.00 3.53 -13.38
N ASN A 280 24.79 2.44 -13.36
CA ASN A 280 24.44 1.21 -14.06
C ASN A 280 23.15 0.59 -13.50
N TYR A 281 23.05 0.47 -12.18
CA TYR A 281 21.84 -0.08 -11.54
C TYR A 281 20.64 0.85 -11.63
N TYR A 282 20.82 2.18 -11.57
CA TYR A 282 19.70 3.10 -11.83
C TYR A 282 19.17 2.95 -13.25
N LYS A 283 20.06 2.81 -14.24
CA LYS A 283 19.70 2.57 -15.64
C LYS A 283 18.95 1.25 -15.81
N GLU A 284 19.43 0.16 -15.21
CA GLU A 284 18.74 -1.14 -15.23
C GLU A 284 17.34 -1.03 -14.61
N SER A 285 17.24 -0.45 -13.41
CA SER A 285 15.96 -0.21 -12.74
C SER A 285 15.00 0.63 -13.59
N MET A 286 15.51 1.64 -14.28
CA MET A 286 14.72 2.51 -15.15
C MET A 286 14.14 1.75 -16.35
N ILE A 287 14.92 0.86 -16.99
CA ILE A 287 14.47 0.05 -18.14
C ILE A 287 13.35 -0.92 -17.75
N LEU A 288 13.39 -1.44 -16.53
CA LEU A 288 12.39 -2.41 -16.03
C LEU A 288 11.04 -1.76 -15.65
N LYS A 289 10.97 -0.42 -15.57
CA LYS A 289 9.77 0.30 -15.15
C LYS A 289 8.96 0.79 -16.34
N GLU A 290 7.66 0.91 -16.15
CA GLU A 290 6.77 1.54 -17.12
C GLU A 290 7.29 2.96 -17.43
N LYS A 291 7.57 3.23 -18.71
CA LYS A 291 8.07 4.52 -19.16
C LYS A 291 7.10 5.63 -18.74
N GLU A 292 7.64 6.79 -18.36
CA GLU A 292 6.88 7.95 -17.89
C GLU A 292 6.13 7.80 -16.56
N SER A 293 6.22 6.64 -15.89
CA SER A 293 5.66 6.45 -14.56
C SER A 293 6.43 7.23 -13.49
N SER A 294 5.81 7.45 -12.33
CA SER A 294 6.50 8.08 -11.18
C SER A 294 7.74 7.30 -10.74
N SER A 295 7.69 5.96 -10.78
CA SER A 295 8.83 5.12 -10.40
C SER A 295 9.96 5.19 -11.42
N TYR A 296 9.64 5.34 -12.71
CA TYR A 296 10.61 5.58 -13.78
C TYR A 296 11.37 6.89 -13.55
N LEU A 297 10.64 8.00 -13.29
CA LEU A 297 11.26 9.30 -13.03
C LEU A 297 12.18 9.29 -11.82
N LEU A 298 11.86 8.50 -10.79
CA LEU A 298 12.74 8.32 -9.63
C LEU A 298 14.10 7.70 -10.01
N SER A 299 14.10 6.66 -10.86
CA SER A 299 15.36 6.06 -11.33
C SER A 299 16.09 6.97 -12.33
N LEU A 300 15.36 7.70 -13.17
CA LEU A 300 15.95 8.69 -14.09
C LEU A 300 16.66 9.80 -13.32
N GLU A 301 16.05 10.32 -12.25
CA GLU A 301 16.66 11.33 -11.38
C GLU A 301 17.96 10.82 -10.76
N GLY A 302 17.94 9.62 -10.18
CA GLY A 302 19.15 8.98 -9.61
C GLY A 302 20.23 8.71 -10.66
N TYR A 303 19.84 8.30 -11.87
CA TYR A 303 20.75 8.08 -13.00
C TYR A 303 21.46 9.39 -13.41
N ILE A 304 20.71 10.47 -13.64
CA ILE A 304 21.24 11.78 -14.03
C ILE A 304 22.18 12.30 -12.94
N ARG A 305 21.75 12.21 -11.68
CA ARG A 305 22.54 12.65 -10.52
C ARG A 305 23.86 11.92 -10.42
N SER A 306 23.84 10.59 -10.51
CA SER A 306 25.06 9.76 -10.48
C SER A 306 26.00 10.09 -11.65
N CYS A 307 25.44 10.33 -12.85
CA CYS A 307 26.24 10.72 -14.00
C CYS A 307 26.87 12.10 -13.85
N TYR A 308 26.14 13.07 -13.28
CA TYR A 308 26.65 14.41 -13.03
C TYR A 308 27.77 14.41 -11.98
N GLU A 309 27.50 13.81 -10.81
CA GLU A 309 28.44 13.80 -9.69
C GLU A 309 29.70 12.97 -9.98
N GLY A 310 29.57 11.89 -10.76
CA GLY A 310 30.70 11.08 -11.22
C GLY A 310 31.39 11.60 -12.50
N GLY A 311 30.93 12.70 -13.10
CA GLY A 311 31.49 13.21 -14.37
C GLY A 311 31.36 12.23 -15.55
N LEU A 312 30.37 11.33 -15.52
CA LEU A 312 30.25 10.19 -16.43
C LEU A 312 29.57 10.53 -17.77
N LEU A 313 28.90 11.68 -17.87
CA LEU A 313 28.26 12.17 -19.08
C LEU A 313 28.52 13.67 -19.27
N SER A 314 28.50 14.11 -20.53
CA SER A 314 28.66 15.52 -20.86
C SER A 314 27.43 16.35 -20.46
N ARG A 315 27.63 17.64 -20.18
CA ARG A 315 26.55 18.56 -19.78
C ARG A 315 25.38 18.62 -20.78
N PRO A 316 25.59 18.67 -22.11
CA PRO A 316 24.47 18.66 -23.06
C PRO A 316 23.57 17.42 -22.91
N ILE A 317 24.17 16.23 -22.83
CA ILE A 317 23.43 14.98 -22.66
C ILE A 317 22.62 14.99 -21.35
N LEU A 318 23.23 15.45 -20.25
CA LEU A 318 22.53 15.58 -18.97
C LEU A 318 21.35 16.55 -19.04
N LEU A 319 21.49 17.67 -19.76
CA LEU A 319 20.42 18.65 -19.93
C LEU A 319 19.27 18.11 -20.78
N ASP A 320 19.54 17.29 -21.79
CA ASP A 320 18.51 16.63 -22.59
C ASP A 320 17.69 15.66 -21.73
N LEU A 321 18.37 14.82 -20.93
CA LEU A 321 17.70 13.90 -19.99
C LEU A 321 16.88 14.63 -18.92
N VAL A 322 17.39 15.74 -18.39
CA VAL A 322 16.63 16.60 -17.47
C VAL A 322 15.40 17.19 -18.17
N THR A 323 15.51 17.57 -19.43
CA THR A 323 14.41 18.14 -20.22
C THR A 323 13.32 17.09 -20.47
N GLU A 324 13.70 15.86 -20.79
CA GLU A 324 12.78 14.71 -20.86
C GLU A 324 12.03 14.53 -19.53
N GLY A 325 12.77 14.44 -18.41
CA GLY A 325 12.19 14.29 -17.08
C GLY A 325 11.23 15.41 -16.68
N VAL A 326 11.57 16.67 -16.96
CA VAL A 326 10.70 17.84 -16.73
C VAL A 326 9.44 17.75 -17.57
N THR A 327 9.55 17.37 -18.84
CA THR A 327 8.42 17.27 -19.76
C THR A 327 7.39 16.26 -19.25
N ILE A 328 7.87 15.05 -18.93
CA ILE A 328 7.03 14.00 -18.37
C ILE A 328 6.40 14.44 -17.04
N ALA A 329 7.22 14.98 -16.12
CA ALA A 329 6.74 15.39 -14.80
C ALA A 329 5.64 16.48 -14.88
N ASN A 330 5.75 17.42 -15.81
CA ASN A 330 4.74 18.44 -16.05
C ASN A 330 3.45 17.85 -16.63
N GLN A 331 3.56 17.01 -17.67
CA GLN A 331 2.40 16.37 -18.30
C GLN A 331 1.59 15.53 -17.31
N LYS A 332 2.29 14.77 -16.45
CA LYS A 332 1.68 13.93 -15.40
C LYS A 332 1.37 14.70 -14.11
N LYS A 333 1.69 16.00 -14.04
CA LYS A 333 1.50 16.89 -12.88
C LYS A 333 2.18 16.37 -11.59
N LEU A 334 3.34 15.73 -11.74
CA LEU A 334 4.10 15.13 -10.65
C LEU A 334 5.03 16.16 -9.99
N LYS A 335 4.50 16.94 -9.06
CA LYS A 335 5.20 18.07 -8.40
C LYS A 335 6.59 17.73 -7.88
N LEU A 336 6.76 16.57 -7.23
CA LEU A 336 8.06 16.12 -6.71
C LEU A 336 9.14 16.18 -7.79
N TYR A 337 8.90 15.51 -8.92
CA TYR A 337 9.88 15.41 -9.99
C TYR A 337 10.09 16.72 -10.74
N ILE A 338 9.06 17.58 -10.84
CA ILE A 338 9.24 18.94 -11.39
C ILE A 338 10.31 19.69 -10.59
N HIS A 339 10.23 19.66 -9.25
CA HIS A 339 11.22 20.32 -8.39
C HIS A 339 12.60 19.65 -8.47
N LEU A 340 12.68 18.31 -8.43
CA LEU A 340 13.94 17.58 -8.49
C LEU A 340 14.71 17.82 -9.81
N PHE A 341 14.03 17.72 -10.95
CA PHE A 341 14.68 17.98 -12.24
C PHE A 341 15.04 19.46 -12.44
N LYS A 342 14.25 20.39 -11.89
CA LYS A 342 14.59 21.81 -11.93
C LYS A 342 15.87 22.10 -11.15
N LEU A 343 16.02 21.51 -9.97
CA LEU A 343 17.24 21.58 -9.16
C LEU A 343 18.44 20.99 -9.92
N LEU A 344 18.31 19.80 -10.52
CA LEU A 344 19.36 19.22 -11.37
C LEU A 344 19.74 20.14 -12.54
N SER A 345 18.77 20.79 -13.19
CA SER A 345 19.03 21.74 -14.27
C SER A 345 19.93 22.90 -13.82
N TYR A 346 19.71 23.45 -12.62
CA TYR A 346 20.56 24.51 -12.08
C TYR A 346 21.96 24.03 -11.73
N LEU A 347 22.09 22.83 -11.15
CA LEU A 347 23.41 22.21 -10.85
C LEU A 347 24.22 22.00 -12.13
N ILE A 348 23.63 21.39 -13.16
CA ILE A 348 24.33 21.08 -14.42
C ILE A 348 24.74 22.36 -15.17
N LYS A 349 23.94 23.43 -15.07
CA LYS A 349 24.26 24.75 -15.62
C LYS A 349 25.26 25.55 -14.78
N SER A 350 25.74 25.00 -13.66
CA SER A 350 26.61 25.68 -12.71
C SER A 350 26.02 27.00 -12.20
N ASN A 351 24.70 27.07 -12.05
CA ASN A 351 24.01 28.26 -11.54
C ASN A 351 23.67 28.08 -10.06
N GLU A 352 24.70 28.16 -9.23
CA GLU A 352 24.64 27.88 -7.80
C GLU A 352 23.68 28.81 -7.05
N GLN A 353 23.71 30.11 -7.35
CA GLN A 353 22.80 31.08 -6.74
C GLN A 353 21.32 30.74 -7.01
N ARG A 354 20.96 30.44 -8.26
CA ARG A 354 19.57 30.05 -8.59
C ARG A 354 19.20 28.70 -8.00
N TYR A 355 20.16 27.77 -7.89
CA TYR A 355 19.93 26.49 -7.25
C TYR A 355 19.48 26.67 -5.80
N TYR A 356 20.27 27.35 -4.97
CA TYR A 356 19.96 27.51 -3.55
C TYR A 356 18.73 28.41 -3.31
N GLN A 357 18.55 29.45 -4.13
CA GLN A 357 17.33 30.26 -4.07
C GLN A 357 16.08 29.41 -4.35
N TYR A 358 16.10 28.60 -5.41
CA TYR A 358 14.98 27.72 -5.75
C TYR A 358 14.77 26.62 -4.71
N LEU A 359 15.85 26.08 -4.16
CA LEU A 359 15.83 25.08 -3.10
C LEU A 359 15.10 25.61 -1.87
N GLN A 360 15.47 26.80 -1.40
CA GLN A 360 14.89 27.44 -0.22
C GLN A 360 13.44 27.90 -0.45
N GLU A 361 13.17 28.60 -1.54
CA GLU A 361 11.87 29.27 -1.74
C GLU A 361 10.78 28.34 -2.26
N LYS A 362 11.13 27.25 -2.96
CA LYS A 362 10.16 26.42 -3.69
C LYS A 362 10.25 24.93 -3.37
N ALA A 363 11.43 24.33 -3.48
CA ALA A 363 11.57 22.89 -3.35
C ALA A 363 11.41 22.42 -1.90
N LEU A 364 12.15 23.02 -0.95
CA LEU A 364 12.10 22.66 0.46
C LEU A 364 10.70 22.82 1.07
N PRO A 365 9.96 23.94 0.88
CA PRO A 365 8.58 24.06 1.37
C PRO A 365 7.65 22.97 0.82
N MET A 366 7.84 22.56 -0.44
CA MET A 366 7.08 21.44 -1.03
C MET A 366 7.48 20.12 -0.36
N PHE A 367 8.76 19.87 -0.14
CA PHE A 367 9.24 18.67 0.55
C PHE A 367 8.69 18.56 1.97
N GLU A 368 8.64 19.65 2.72
CA GLU A 368 8.06 19.70 4.07
C GLU A 368 6.55 19.46 4.04
N LYS A 369 5.82 20.17 3.15
CA LYS A 369 4.37 20.04 3.03
C LYS A 369 3.90 18.62 2.72
N TYR A 370 4.65 17.89 1.89
CA TYR A 370 4.31 16.53 1.47
C TYR A 370 5.05 15.45 2.27
N GLY A 371 5.82 15.81 3.30
CA GLY A 371 6.46 14.85 4.19
C GLY A 371 7.61 14.06 3.54
N PHE A 372 8.30 14.60 2.53
CA PHE A 372 9.48 13.97 1.92
C PHE A 372 10.72 14.13 2.80
N ILE A 373 10.68 13.51 3.99
CA ILE A 373 11.59 13.85 5.10
C ILE A 373 13.07 13.68 4.72
N TYR A 374 13.42 12.70 3.89
CA TYR A 374 14.79 12.52 3.40
C TYR A 374 15.27 13.75 2.62
N LEU A 375 14.47 14.22 1.66
CA LEU A 375 14.77 15.41 0.88
C LEU A 375 14.83 16.66 1.77
N VAL A 376 13.92 16.79 2.75
CA VAL A 376 13.99 17.88 3.74
C VAL A 376 15.33 17.91 4.47
N ARG A 377 15.80 16.76 5.00
CA ARG A 377 17.10 16.68 5.68
C ARG A 377 18.26 17.02 4.75
N ARG A 378 18.26 16.45 3.54
CA ARG A 378 19.28 16.70 2.52
C ARG A 378 19.34 18.19 2.16
N SER A 379 18.21 18.79 1.81
CA SER A 379 18.12 20.20 1.40
C SER A 379 18.52 21.16 2.51
N LYS A 380 18.13 20.89 3.77
CA LYS A 380 18.57 21.71 4.91
C LYS A 380 20.07 21.62 5.15
N ARG A 381 20.67 20.44 4.92
CA ARG A 381 22.13 20.26 5.04
C ARG A 381 22.86 21.01 3.92
N GLU A 382 22.39 20.90 2.69
CA GLU A 382 22.94 21.64 1.54
C GLU A 382 22.86 23.16 1.76
N LEU A 383 21.71 23.67 2.24
CA LEU A 383 21.55 25.09 2.58
C LEU A 383 22.47 25.52 3.72
N PHE A 384 22.61 24.70 4.77
CA PHE A 384 23.54 24.97 5.87
C PHE A 384 24.98 25.09 5.37
N GLU A 385 25.44 24.13 4.57
CA GLU A 385 26.79 24.14 4.00
C GLU A 385 27.03 25.36 3.11
N TYR A 386 26.03 25.77 2.31
CA TYR A 386 26.08 26.95 1.46
C TYR A 386 26.11 28.28 2.23
N TYR A 387 25.27 28.46 3.24
CA TYR A 387 25.29 29.69 4.03
C TYR A 387 26.57 29.81 4.87
N ARG A 388 27.10 28.67 5.34
CA ARG A 388 28.41 28.64 6.00
C ARG A 388 29.54 29.04 5.05
N SER A 389 29.54 28.55 3.80
CA SER A 389 30.59 28.91 2.82
C SER A 389 30.47 30.32 2.27
N THR A 390 29.29 30.93 2.35
CA THR A 390 29.03 32.33 1.97
C THR A 390 29.03 33.31 3.14
N GLU A 391 29.54 32.88 4.30
CA GLU A 391 29.70 33.67 5.53
C GLU A 391 28.39 34.26 6.12
N ARG A 392 27.24 33.67 5.77
CA ARG A 392 25.92 34.03 6.32
C ARG A 392 25.60 33.15 7.54
N TYR A 393 26.36 33.34 8.61
CA TYR A 393 26.34 32.44 9.78
C TYR A 393 25.04 32.47 10.58
N ASP A 394 24.35 33.61 10.62
CA ASP A 394 23.03 33.78 11.23
C ASP A 394 21.99 32.82 10.61
N ILE A 395 21.90 32.81 9.28
CA ILE A 395 20.99 31.92 8.54
C ILE A 395 21.43 30.46 8.67
N ALA A 396 22.74 30.20 8.71
CA ALA A 396 23.26 28.85 8.93
C ALA A 396 22.89 28.31 10.32
N LEU A 397 22.94 29.14 11.36
CA LEU A 397 22.55 28.75 12.73
C LEU A 397 21.06 28.41 12.84
N ASP A 398 20.18 29.17 12.19
CA ASP A 398 18.75 28.87 12.12
C ASP A 398 18.48 27.48 11.48
N MET A 399 19.28 27.10 10.48
CA MET A 399 19.20 25.78 9.86
C MET A 399 19.79 24.68 10.75
N ALA A 400 20.82 24.97 11.54
CA ALA A 400 21.42 24.04 12.49
C ALA A 400 20.42 23.59 13.57
N ASP A 401 19.55 24.49 13.98
CA ASP A 401 18.50 24.29 14.97
C ASP A 401 17.56 23.13 14.62
N TYR A 402 17.32 22.90 13.33
CA TYR A 402 16.57 21.74 12.84
C TYR A 402 17.26 20.41 13.13
N PHE A 403 18.59 20.34 13.00
CA PHE A 403 19.36 19.12 13.27
C PHE A 403 19.42 18.81 14.77
N VAL A 404 19.52 19.84 15.62
CA VAL A 404 19.48 19.68 17.08
C VAL A 404 18.11 19.17 17.53
N LYS A 405 17.01 19.77 17.05
CA LYS A 405 15.64 19.39 17.44
C LYS A 405 15.18 18.04 16.84
N SER A 406 15.73 17.64 15.69
CA SER A 406 15.34 16.39 14.99
C SER A 406 16.09 15.14 15.44
N ASN A 407 17.08 15.26 16.34
CA ASN A 407 17.74 14.15 17.03
C ASN A 407 17.17 13.86 18.43
N ILE A 408 16.21 14.68 18.90
CA ILE A 408 15.65 14.61 20.27
C ILE A 408 14.23 13.97 20.30
N LYS A 409 13.70 13.47 19.17
CA LYS A 409 12.37 12.86 19.11
C LYS A 409 12.35 11.41 18.67
#